data_AF-A0A957JDQ1-F1
#
_entry.id   AF-A0A957JDQ1-F1
#
_cell.length_a   1.000
_cell.length_b   1.000
_cell.length_c   1.000
_cell.angle_alpha   90.00
_cell.angle_beta   90.00
_cell.angle_gamma   90.00
#
_symmetry.space_group_name_H-M   'P 1'
#
loop_
_entity.id
_entity.type
_entity.pdbx_description
1 polymer ?
#
loop_
_entity_poly.entity_id
_entity_poly.type
_entity_poly.pdbx_seq_one_letter_code
_entity_poly.pdbx_strand_id
1 'polypeptide(L)'
;EAQFEAEILPGLLLGAQEKERVPALLVTGRILAQRWYDLGNWQQWQDIQATAFIPRLRAIAELLLQRRNLPTGAQAWLEQYAVQAETTLSLVSRYYQAQGAEIAQKLQDAAQQADPAWEAPTLSQSALRALRSSIGVDCVLVGARQVAYVADVMRELFRPVAREARWESWERLADSC
;
A
#
# COMPACT_ATOMS: atom_id res chain seq x y z
N GLU A 1 1.99 -14.17 -19.23
CA GLU A 1 1.76 -13.08 -20.22
C GLU A 1 2.19 -13.46 -21.63
N ALA A 2 3.44 -13.90 -21.85
CA ALA A 2 3.92 -14.33 -23.18
C ALA A 2 3.03 -15.40 -23.86
N GLN A 3 2.56 -16.39 -23.10
CA GLN A 3 1.62 -17.41 -23.60
C GLN A 3 0.29 -16.80 -24.09
N PHE A 4 -0.23 -15.81 -23.37
CA PHE A 4 -1.48 -15.14 -23.76
C PHE A 4 -1.31 -14.34 -25.05
N GLU A 5 -0.21 -13.60 -25.18
CA GLU A 5 0.11 -12.84 -26.40
C GLU A 5 0.30 -13.75 -27.62
N ALA A 6 0.88 -14.94 -27.44
CA ALA A 6 1.19 -15.86 -28.53
C ALA A 6 0.02 -16.80 -28.92
N GLU A 7 -0.75 -17.30 -27.95
CA GLU A 7 -1.71 -18.39 -28.16
C GLU A 7 -3.17 -17.95 -28.06
N ILE A 8 -3.46 -16.98 -27.20
CA ILE A 8 -4.85 -16.59 -26.88
C ILE A 8 -5.25 -15.30 -27.62
N LEU A 9 -4.37 -14.30 -27.64
CA LEU A 9 -4.59 -13.00 -28.26
C LEU A 9 -4.92 -13.09 -29.77
N PRO A 10 -4.25 -13.94 -30.58
CA PRO A 10 -4.57 -14.04 -32.00
C PRO A 10 -5.95 -14.66 -32.28
N GLY A 11 -6.43 -15.53 -31.38
CA GLY A 11 -7.76 -16.15 -31.46
C GLY A 11 -8.89 -15.25 -30.95
N LEU A 12 -8.56 -14.19 -30.21
CA LEU A 12 -9.51 -13.16 -29.84
C LEU A 12 -9.74 -12.25 -31.06
N LEU A 13 -10.94 -12.31 -31.65
CA LEU A 13 -11.38 -11.39 -32.72
C LEU A 13 -11.57 -9.97 -32.12
N LEU A 14 -10.45 -9.31 -31.84
CA LEU A 14 -10.39 -7.98 -31.21
C LEU A 14 -10.65 -6.88 -32.25
N GLY A 15 -11.47 -5.90 -31.89
CA GLY A 15 -11.58 -4.64 -32.63
C GLY A 15 -10.30 -3.80 -32.53
N ALA A 16 -10.15 -2.79 -33.39
CA ALA A 16 -8.93 -1.95 -33.43
C ALA A 16 -8.58 -1.31 -32.07
N GLN A 17 -9.56 -0.80 -31.33
CA GLN A 17 -9.35 -0.23 -29.99
C GLN A 17 -8.96 -1.28 -28.94
N GLU A 18 -9.39 -2.54 -29.08
CA GLU A 18 -9.14 -3.58 -28.10
C GLU A 18 -7.74 -4.19 -28.27
N LYS A 19 -7.25 -4.27 -29.51
CA LYS A 19 -5.88 -4.67 -29.83
C LYS A 19 -4.83 -3.74 -29.21
N GLU A 20 -5.17 -2.48 -29.03
CA GLU A 20 -4.29 -1.49 -28.39
C GLU A 20 -4.39 -1.52 -26.86
N ARG A 21 -5.59 -1.79 -26.32
CA ARG A 21 -5.85 -1.80 -24.87
C ARG A 21 -5.32 -3.06 -24.17
N VAL A 22 -5.47 -4.24 -24.77
CA VAL A 22 -5.13 -5.51 -24.11
C VAL A 22 -3.64 -5.63 -23.73
N PRO A 23 -2.67 -5.30 -24.61
CA PRO A 23 -1.26 -5.32 -24.24
C PRO A 23 -0.93 -4.31 -23.13
N ALA A 24 -1.55 -3.13 -23.15
CA ALA A 24 -1.34 -2.10 -22.12
C ALA A 24 -1.80 -2.55 -20.72
N LEU A 25 -2.80 -3.43 -20.63
CA LEU A 25 -3.25 -4.01 -19.36
C LEU A 25 -2.21 -5.01 -18.80
N LEU A 26 -1.51 -5.73 -19.67
CA LEU A 26 -0.49 -6.73 -19.34
C LEU A 26 0.89 -6.13 -19.04
N VAL A 27 1.17 -4.87 -19.42
CA VAL A 27 2.41 -4.17 -19.02
C VAL A 27 2.61 -4.18 -17.49
N THR A 28 1.51 -4.28 -16.75
CA THR A 28 1.49 -4.29 -15.29
C THR A 28 2.30 -5.44 -14.66
N GLY A 29 2.18 -6.67 -15.20
CA GLY A 29 2.95 -7.80 -14.67
C GLY A 29 4.44 -7.68 -14.97
N ARG A 30 4.81 -7.06 -16.12
CA ARG A 30 6.20 -6.72 -16.43
C ARG A 30 6.79 -5.68 -15.48
N ILE A 31 6.04 -4.62 -15.16
CA ILE A 31 6.49 -3.62 -14.17
C ILE A 31 6.73 -4.30 -12.81
N LEU A 32 5.82 -5.16 -12.39
CA LEU A 32 5.96 -5.90 -11.14
C LEU A 32 7.20 -6.82 -11.19
N ALA A 33 7.40 -7.58 -12.26
CA ALA A 33 8.55 -8.47 -12.39
C ALA A 33 9.91 -7.73 -12.34
N GLN A 34 9.97 -6.51 -12.88
CA GLN A 34 11.25 -5.77 -13.02
C GLN A 34 11.52 -4.79 -11.89
N ARG A 35 10.49 -4.21 -11.28
CA ARG A 35 10.62 -3.05 -10.39
C ARG A 35 9.81 -3.15 -9.10
N TRP A 36 9.35 -4.34 -8.71
CA TRP A 36 8.52 -4.49 -7.50
C TRP A 36 9.17 -3.95 -6.21
N TYR A 37 10.50 -3.89 -6.12
CA TYR A 37 11.26 -3.42 -4.95
C TYR A 37 11.41 -1.88 -4.88
N ASP A 38 11.05 -1.16 -5.94
CA ASP A 38 11.23 0.31 -6.06
C ASP A 38 9.90 1.01 -6.38
N LEU A 39 8.80 0.51 -5.80
CA LEU A 39 7.46 1.09 -5.95
C LEU A 39 7.11 2.04 -4.80
N GLY A 40 8.08 2.34 -3.93
CA GLY A 40 7.95 3.31 -2.86
C GLY A 40 7.79 2.68 -1.48
N ASN A 41 6.91 3.24 -0.65
CA ASN A 41 6.58 2.72 0.67
C ASN A 41 5.26 1.94 0.67
N TRP A 42 4.89 1.37 1.82
CA TRP A 42 3.64 0.62 2.00
C TRP A 42 2.39 1.36 1.52
N GLN A 43 2.25 2.66 1.79
CA GLN A 43 1.09 3.43 1.37
C GLN A 43 1.06 3.59 -0.16
N GLN A 44 2.20 3.90 -0.76
CA GLN A 44 2.31 4.02 -2.22
C GLN A 44 2.01 2.69 -2.91
N TRP A 45 2.48 1.59 -2.35
CA TRP A 45 2.15 0.25 -2.82
C TRP A 45 0.63 -0.03 -2.78
N GLN A 46 -0.05 0.27 -1.66
CA GLN A 46 -1.50 0.13 -1.56
C GLN A 46 -2.24 0.98 -2.61
N ASP A 47 -1.80 2.23 -2.80
CA ASP A 47 -2.40 3.14 -3.78
C ASP A 47 -2.20 2.60 -5.22
N ILE A 48 -1.00 2.09 -5.56
CA ILE A 48 -0.71 1.46 -6.86
C ILE A 48 -1.60 0.23 -7.09
N GLN A 49 -1.76 -0.62 -6.06
CA GLN A 49 -2.64 -1.78 -6.18
C GLN A 49 -4.09 -1.37 -6.48
N ALA A 50 -4.62 -0.41 -5.72
CA ALA A 50 -6.01 0.02 -5.83
C ALA A 50 -6.30 0.77 -7.14
N THR A 51 -5.36 1.58 -7.62
CA THR A 51 -5.57 2.48 -8.78
C THR A 51 -5.10 1.90 -10.10
N ALA A 52 -4.08 1.02 -10.08
CA ALA A 52 -3.47 0.51 -11.30
C ALA A 52 -3.66 -1.00 -11.45
N PHE A 53 -3.29 -1.80 -10.45
CA PHE A 53 -3.17 -3.26 -10.66
C PHE A 53 -4.52 -3.96 -10.62
N ILE A 54 -5.31 -3.77 -9.55
CA ILE A 54 -6.61 -4.41 -9.38
C ILE A 54 -7.58 -4.03 -10.50
N PRO A 55 -7.73 -2.74 -10.89
CA PRO A 55 -8.64 -2.37 -11.98
C PRO A 55 -8.25 -3.01 -13.32
N ARG A 56 -6.96 -3.15 -13.62
CA ARG A 56 -6.50 -3.76 -14.87
C ARG A 56 -6.73 -5.27 -14.91
N LEU A 57 -6.50 -5.97 -13.80
CA LEU A 57 -6.83 -7.40 -13.68
C LEU A 57 -8.33 -7.64 -13.89
N ARG A 58 -9.19 -6.79 -13.29
CA ARG A 58 -10.64 -6.83 -13.50
C ARG A 58 -11.02 -6.55 -14.95
N ALA A 59 -10.41 -5.54 -15.57
CA ALA A 59 -10.68 -5.21 -16.97
C ALA A 59 -10.34 -6.35 -17.93
N ILE A 60 -9.23 -7.08 -17.71
CA ILE A 60 -8.88 -8.27 -18.50
C ILE A 60 -9.93 -9.36 -18.30
N ALA A 61 -10.30 -9.64 -17.04
CA ALA A 61 -11.29 -10.66 -16.73
C ALA A 61 -12.65 -10.34 -17.36
N GLU A 62 -13.14 -9.10 -17.22
CA GLU A 62 -14.39 -8.64 -17.83
C GLU A 62 -14.37 -8.74 -19.35
N LEU A 63 -13.28 -8.33 -20.00
CA LEU A 63 -13.14 -8.42 -21.46
C LEU A 63 -13.26 -9.86 -21.96
N LEU A 64 -12.63 -10.80 -21.25
CA LEU A 64 -12.67 -12.22 -21.62
C LEU A 64 -14.05 -12.83 -21.32
N LEU A 65 -14.63 -12.57 -20.15
CA LEU A 65 -15.92 -13.12 -19.74
C LEU A 65 -17.11 -12.62 -20.57
N GLN A 66 -17.03 -11.41 -21.14
CA GLN A 66 -18.07 -10.86 -22.01
C GLN A 66 -18.11 -11.49 -23.41
N ARG A 67 -17.14 -12.35 -23.76
CA ARG A 67 -17.04 -12.94 -25.10
C ARG A 67 -17.84 -14.24 -25.19
N ARG A 68 -18.70 -14.34 -26.21
CA ARG A 68 -19.48 -15.56 -26.49
C ARG A 68 -18.61 -16.72 -27.01
N ASN A 69 -17.53 -16.43 -27.73
CA ASN A 69 -16.60 -17.43 -28.27
C ASN A 69 -15.20 -17.14 -27.73
N LEU A 70 -14.84 -17.84 -26.64
CA LEU A 70 -13.49 -17.83 -26.10
C LEU A 70 -12.65 -18.93 -26.77
N PRO A 71 -11.39 -18.65 -27.12
CA PRO A 71 -10.44 -19.68 -27.56
C PRO A 71 -10.30 -20.78 -26.51
N THR A 72 -10.08 -22.02 -26.96
CA THR A 72 -9.81 -23.15 -26.07
C THR A 72 -8.62 -22.84 -25.15
N GLY A 73 -8.80 -23.02 -23.85
CA GLY A 73 -7.76 -22.72 -22.85
C GLY A 73 -7.73 -21.28 -22.33
N ALA A 74 -8.46 -20.34 -22.93
CA ALA A 74 -8.48 -18.94 -22.47
C ALA A 74 -9.04 -18.78 -21.05
N GLN A 75 -10.08 -19.55 -20.70
CA GLN A 75 -10.65 -19.55 -19.36
C GLN A 75 -9.67 -20.12 -18.32
N ALA A 76 -9.07 -21.28 -18.62
CA ALA A 76 -8.07 -21.90 -17.75
C ALA A 76 -6.85 -20.99 -17.54
N TRP A 77 -6.41 -20.30 -18.60
CA TRP A 77 -5.35 -19.31 -18.52
C TRP A 77 -5.74 -18.14 -17.62
N LEU A 78 -6.96 -17.60 -17.74
CA LEU A 78 -7.43 -16.48 -16.92
C LEU A 78 -7.48 -16.86 -15.44
N GLU A 79 -7.97 -18.06 -15.12
CA GLU A 79 -8.02 -18.59 -13.75
C GLU A 79 -6.59 -18.72 -13.17
N GLN A 80 -5.67 -19.32 -13.93
CA GLN A 80 -4.26 -19.42 -13.52
C GLN A 80 -3.61 -18.05 -13.33
N TYR A 81 -3.84 -17.13 -14.25
CA TYR A 81 -3.30 -15.78 -14.19
C TYR A 81 -3.84 -15.01 -12.98
N ALA A 82 -5.12 -15.12 -12.67
CA ALA A 82 -5.72 -14.49 -11.50
C ALA A 82 -5.09 -15.00 -10.19
N VAL A 83 -4.93 -16.32 -10.05
CA VAL A 83 -4.29 -16.95 -8.88
C VAL A 83 -2.84 -16.51 -8.74
N GLN A 84 -2.09 -16.49 -9.84
CA GLN A 84 -0.69 -16.05 -9.84
C GLN A 84 -0.58 -14.57 -9.47
N ALA A 85 -1.41 -13.71 -10.06
CA ALA A 85 -1.43 -12.29 -9.77
C ALA A 85 -1.77 -12.01 -8.31
N GLU A 86 -2.80 -12.66 -7.76
CA GLU A 86 -3.16 -12.53 -6.34
C GLU A 86 -2.01 -12.97 -5.43
N THR A 87 -1.41 -14.12 -5.72
CA THR A 87 -0.27 -14.65 -4.96
C THR A 87 0.91 -13.67 -4.98
N THR A 88 1.30 -13.17 -6.16
CA THR A 88 2.40 -12.22 -6.29
C THR A 88 2.10 -10.90 -5.58
N LEU A 89 0.91 -10.35 -5.76
CA LEU A 89 0.49 -9.11 -5.09
C LEU A 89 0.50 -9.27 -3.57
N SER A 90 0.06 -10.42 -3.04
CA SER A 90 0.09 -10.73 -1.61
C SER A 90 1.53 -10.82 -1.09
N LEU A 91 2.44 -11.49 -1.81
CA LEU A 91 3.85 -11.58 -1.43
C LEU A 91 4.55 -10.22 -1.41
N VAL A 92 4.36 -9.40 -2.44
CA VAL A 92 4.92 -8.04 -2.49
C VAL A 92 4.32 -7.16 -1.38
N SER A 93 3.03 -7.34 -1.07
CA SER A 93 2.39 -6.63 0.05
C SER A 93 3.05 -6.98 1.39
N ARG A 94 3.36 -8.25 1.63
CA ARG A 94 4.05 -8.69 2.87
C ARG A 94 5.44 -8.08 2.99
N TYR A 95 6.17 -7.97 1.88
CA TYR A 95 7.48 -7.32 1.85
C TYR A 95 7.38 -5.86 2.30
N TYR A 96 6.50 -5.06 1.68
CA TYR A 96 6.34 -3.66 2.04
C TYR A 96 5.77 -3.45 3.45
N GLN A 97 4.90 -4.35 3.92
CA GLN A 97 4.43 -4.34 5.31
C GLN A 97 5.57 -4.58 6.30
N ALA A 98 6.44 -5.57 6.04
CA ALA A 98 7.58 -5.86 6.90
C ALA A 98 8.57 -4.69 6.94
N GLN A 99 8.89 -4.11 5.78
CA GLN A 99 9.74 -2.93 5.70
C GLN A 99 9.12 -1.74 6.44
N GLY A 100 7.82 -1.50 6.26
CA GLY A 100 7.10 -0.44 6.96
C GLY A 100 7.07 -0.63 8.47
N ALA A 101 6.91 -1.87 8.93
CA ALA A 101 6.94 -2.21 10.35
C ALA A 101 8.33 -1.99 10.97
N GLU A 102 9.40 -2.34 10.25
CA GLU A 102 10.77 -2.11 10.71
C GLU A 102 11.06 -0.61 10.87
N ILE A 103 10.69 0.21 9.89
CA ILE A 103 10.83 1.67 9.96
C ILE A 103 9.99 2.23 11.10
N ALA A 104 8.74 1.76 11.24
CA ALA A 104 7.85 2.22 12.29
C ALA A 104 8.41 1.92 13.69
N GLN A 105 9.00 0.74 13.88
CA GLN A 105 9.65 0.36 15.14
C GLN A 105 10.84 1.28 15.43
N LYS A 106 11.72 1.52 14.45
CA LYS A 106 12.88 2.42 14.62
C LYS A 106 12.46 3.83 15.05
N LEU A 107 11.41 4.37 14.42
CA LEU A 107 10.88 5.69 14.78
C LEU A 107 10.23 5.70 16.17
N GLN A 108 9.56 4.63 16.55
CA GLN A 108 8.97 4.49 17.88
C GLN A 108 10.06 4.41 18.96
N ASP A 109 11.13 3.64 18.72
CA ASP A 109 12.27 3.53 19.61
C ASP A 109 13.00 4.86 19.75
N ALA A 110 13.23 5.58 18.64
CA ALA A 110 13.83 6.91 18.64
C ALA A 110 12.97 7.91 19.44
N ALA A 111 11.65 7.88 19.26
CA ALA A 111 10.73 8.73 20.03
C ALA A 111 10.77 8.41 21.54
N GLN A 112 10.83 7.14 21.93
CA GLN A 112 10.92 6.73 23.33
C GLN A 112 12.26 7.12 23.96
N GLN A 113 13.37 7.01 23.22
CA GLN A 113 14.69 7.45 23.68
C GLN A 113 14.77 8.98 23.82
N ALA A 114 14.14 9.70 22.91
CA ALA A 114 14.00 11.15 22.97
C ALA A 114 13.08 11.58 24.13
N ASP A 115 12.03 10.84 24.44
CA ASP A 115 11.19 11.11 25.60
C ASP A 115 10.40 9.87 26.03
N PRO A 116 10.68 9.29 27.22
CA PRO A 116 9.92 8.14 27.69
C PRO A 116 8.43 8.41 27.82
N ALA A 117 8.01 9.66 28.00
CA ALA A 117 6.58 10.00 28.07
C ALA A 117 5.87 9.87 26.71
N TRP A 118 6.60 9.79 25.60
CA TRP A 118 6.03 9.60 24.25
C TRP A 118 5.72 8.15 23.92
N GLU A 119 6.14 7.19 24.76
CA GLU A 119 5.88 5.77 24.54
C GLU A 119 4.38 5.45 24.48
N ALA A 120 3.92 4.93 23.34
CA ALA A 120 2.56 4.46 23.18
C ALA A 120 2.51 3.14 22.39
N PRO A 121 1.39 2.39 22.43
CA PRO A 121 1.26 1.11 21.72
C PRO A 121 1.52 1.14 20.21
N THR A 122 1.33 2.29 19.55
CA THR A 122 1.58 2.43 18.11
C THR A 122 2.38 3.70 17.83
N LEU A 123 3.09 3.74 16.69
CA LEU A 123 3.81 4.94 16.25
C LEU A 123 2.87 6.14 16.09
N SER A 124 1.67 5.95 15.57
CA SER A 124 0.66 7.00 15.43
C SER A 124 0.23 7.59 16.77
N GLN A 125 0.01 6.74 17.78
CA GLN A 125 -0.29 7.21 19.12
C GLN A 125 0.92 7.91 19.75
N SER A 126 2.14 7.42 19.51
CA SER A 126 3.37 8.02 20.05
C SER A 126 3.57 9.42 19.47
N ALA A 127 3.43 9.58 18.14
CA ALA A 127 3.51 10.86 17.46
C ALA A 127 2.44 11.84 17.96
N LEU A 128 1.19 11.38 18.10
CA LEU A 128 0.10 12.22 18.60
C LEU A 128 0.33 12.64 20.06
N ARG A 129 0.85 11.75 20.89
CA ARG A 129 1.19 12.05 22.28
C ARG A 129 2.32 13.07 22.35
N ALA A 130 3.37 12.92 21.55
CA ALA A 130 4.47 13.87 21.50
C ALA A 130 3.99 15.29 21.18
N LEU A 131 3.13 15.42 20.17
CA LEU A 131 2.55 16.71 19.79
C LEU A 131 1.63 17.28 20.88
N ARG A 132 0.69 16.49 21.40
CA ARG A 132 -0.30 16.94 22.40
C ARG A 132 0.29 17.29 23.76
N SER A 133 1.39 16.63 24.12
CA SER A 133 2.10 16.85 25.37
C SER A 133 3.06 18.04 25.33
N SER A 134 3.21 18.69 24.17
CA SER A 134 4.10 19.83 23.96
C SER A 134 3.36 21.15 24.16
N ILE A 135 3.90 22.03 25.00
CA ILE A 135 3.43 23.42 25.11
C ILE A 135 3.64 24.14 23.77
N GLY A 136 2.68 24.98 23.38
CA GLY A 136 2.68 25.71 22.11
C GLY A 136 2.00 24.97 20.95
N VAL A 137 1.65 23.69 21.12
CA VAL A 137 0.79 22.95 20.18
C VAL A 137 -0.64 22.97 20.71
N ASP A 138 -1.53 23.73 20.07
CA ASP A 138 -2.93 23.85 20.48
C ASP A 138 -3.87 22.93 19.69
N CYS A 139 -3.51 22.61 18.45
CA CYS A 139 -4.26 21.69 17.61
C CYS A 139 -3.32 20.81 16.78
N VAL A 140 -3.76 19.58 16.51
CA VAL A 140 -3.06 18.63 15.64
C VAL A 140 -4.02 18.19 14.55
N LEU A 141 -3.66 18.44 13.30
CA LEU A 141 -4.40 17.94 12.16
C LEU A 141 -4.01 16.48 11.90
N VAL A 142 -5.00 15.60 11.83
CA VAL A 142 -4.78 14.18 11.55
C VAL A 142 -5.45 13.81 10.24
N GLY A 143 -4.66 13.41 9.25
CA GLY A 143 -5.15 12.89 7.99
C GLY A 143 -5.53 11.41 8.11
N ALA A 144 -6.81 11.08 8.01
CA ALA A 144 -7.28 9.70 8.12
C ALA A 144 -7.97 9.23 6.83
N ARG A 145 -7.46 8.13 6.25
CA ARG A 145 -8.07 7.44 5.10
C ARG A 145 -8.68 6.09 5.44
N GLN A 146 -8.38 5.57 6.63
CA GLN A 146 -8.79 4.24 7.09
C GLN A 146 -9.50 4.33 8.44
N VAL A 147 -10.63 3.63 8.57
CA VAL A 147 -11.44 3.64 9.80
C VAL A 147 -10.65 3.11 11.00
N ALA A 148 -9.82 2.08 10.80
CA ALA A 148 -8.96 1.52 11.84
C ALA A 148 -7.97 2.56 12.40
N TYR A 149 -7.42 3.42 11.53
CA TYR A 149 -6.52 4.50 11.94
C TYR A 149 -7.25 5.58 12.74
N VAL A 150 -8.48 5.95 12.35
CA VAL A 150 -9.31 6.88 13.15
C VAL A 150 -9.53 6.32 14.55
N ALA A 151 -9.90 5.04 14.66
CA ALA A 151 -10.09 4.40 15.96
C ALA A 151 -8.81 4.39 16.81
N ASP A 152 -7.64 4.24 16.18
CA ASP A 152 -6.35 4.31 16.86
C ASP A 152 -6.03 5.70 17.43
N VAL A 153 -6.27 6.73 16.62
CA VAL A 153 -6.11 8.14 17.02
C VAL A 153 -7.05 8.49 18.17
N MET A 154 -8.33 8.10 18.06
CA MET A 154 -9.32 8.37 19.11
C MET A 154 -8.93 7.72 20.43
N ARG A 155 -8.38 6.48 20.41
CA ARG A 155 -7.89 5.80 21.62
C ARG A 155 -6.81 6.60 22.35
N GLU A 156 -5.93 7.28 21.63
CA GLU A 156 -4.92 8.14 22.25
C GLU A 156 -5.49 9.51 22.65
N LEU A 157 -6.40 10.09 21.87
CA LEU A 157 -7.04 11.37 22.23
C LEU A 157 -7.77 11.31 23.57
N PHE A 158 -8.37 10.17 23.92
CA PHE A 158 -9.03 9.98 25.21
C PHE A 158 -8.06 9.73 26.37
N ARG A 159 -6.76 9.56 26.11
CA ARG A 159 -5.76 9.45 27.17
C ARG A 159 -5.36 10.84 27.66
N PRO A 160 -5.34 11.07 28.98
CA PRO A 160 -4.84 12.30 29.56
C PRO A 160 -3.32 12.37 29.37
N VAL A 161 -2.82 13.56 29.06
CA VAL A 161 -1.39 13.81 28.92
C VAL A 161 -1.03 15.18 29.50
N ALA A 162 0.07 15.25 30.24
CA ALA A 162 0.58 16.52 30.76
C ALA A 162 1.21 17.34 29.63
N ARG A 163 0.92 18.64 29.62
CA ARG A 163 1.57 19.59 28.69
C ARG A 163 2.81 20.16 29.36
N GLU A 164 3.96 19.93 28.74
CA GLU A 164 5.28 20.31 29.26
C GLU A 164 6.10 20.99 28.17
N ALA A 165 7.16 21.69 28.57
CA ALA A 165 8.15 22.19 27.62
C ALA A 165 9.02 21.01 27.18
N ARG A 166 8.95 20.63 25.90
CA ARG A 166 9.62 19.43 25.35
C ARG A 166 10.66 19.75 24.29
N TRP A 167 11.23 20.96 24.30
CA TRP A 167 12.17 21.40 23.27
C TRP A 167 13.40 20.49 23.17
N GLU A 168 13.99 20.11 24.31
CA GLU A 168 15.14 19.19 24.36
C GLU A 168 14.81 17.79 23.80
N SER A 169 13.58 17.33 24.04
CA SER A 169 13.11 16.04 23.51
C SER A 169 12.96 16.11 21.99
N TRP A 170 12.45 17.21 21.46
CA TRP A 170 12.35 17.40 20.01
C TRP A 170 13.72 17.54 19.34
N GLU A 171 14.69 18.21 19.97
CA GLU A 171 16.08 18.26 19.47
C GLU A 171 16.71 16.87 19.46
N ARG A 172 16.60 16.12 20.56
CA ARG A 172 17.12 14.74 20.62
C ARG A 172 16.50 13.83 19.55
N LEU A 173 15.21 13.98 19.27
CA LEU A 173 14.55 13.23 18.20
C LEU A 173 15.09 13.63 16.82
N ALA A 174 15.32 14.92 16.59
CA ALA A 174 15.86 15.43 15.32
C ALA A 174 17.29 14.91 15.06
N ASP A 175 18.11 14.80 16.10
CA ASP A 175 19.48 14.26 15.99
C ASP A 175 19.52 12.73 15.80
N SER A 176 18.40 12.04 16.08
CA SER A 176 18.29 10.57 16.01
C SER A 176 17.72 10.05 14.68
N CYS A 177 17.28 10.94 13.78
CA CYS A 177 16.64 10.63 12.50
C CYS A 177 17.54 11.01 11.31
#